data_AF-A0A9D1VUC0-F1
#
_entry.id   AF-A0A9D1VUC0-F1
#
_cell.length_a   1.000
_cell.length_b   1.000
_cell.length_c   1.000
_cell.angle_alpha   90.00
_cell.angle_beta   90.00
_cell.angle_gamma   90.00
#
_symmetry.space_group_name_H-M   'P 1'
#
loop_
_entity.id
_entity.type
_entity.pdbx_description
1 polymer ?
#
loop_
_entity_poly.entity_id
_entity_poly.type
_entity_poly.pdbx_seq_one_letter_code
_entity_poly.pdbx_strand_id
1 'polypeptide(L)'
;MKRYCLSLVAALLCVACLSGCSLLPQYSDPARMEIDGQTFVTGFYDHLWPDGIVVGEGEPAAFESEYHIWWKVDGAPFELYCAQNKEALYWNPAIYCRESEFEEVEAYYADPENYHFYIGRYLEEDTSVLLGNDDEAYAERAIGFIMELDSTFGVGGIFDPFMEKTVAFSGEVSGYDRVTIYRVSKDGFFTTLHMELAVCDGGLYRYRSYDEQKDQTIFYRFDDDVSEHMVNLFERYELI
;
A
#
# COMPACT_ATOMS: atom_id res chain seq x y z
N MET A 1 7.02 -55.78 7.71
CA MET A 1 7.14 -54.32 7.92
C MET A 1 6.70 -53.63 6.63
N LYS A 2 5.46 -53.14 6.59
CA LYS A 2 5.07 -51.71 6.50
C LYS A 2 5.50 -51.06 5.18
N ARG A 3 4.66 -51.07 4.13
CA ARG A 3 3.62 -50.04 3.81
C ARG A 3 4.10 -48.61 4.09
N TYR A 4 4.86 -48.01 3.16
CA TYR A 4 5.23 -46.58 3.19
C TYR A 4 5.32 -45.92 1.79
N CYS A 5 4.55 -46.40 0.79
CA CYS A 5 4.50 -45.72 -0.52
C CYS A 5 3.22 -44.89 -0.77
N LEU A 6 2.23 -44.91 0.14
CA LEU A 6 0.98 -44.14 -0.04
C LEU A 6 0.95 -42.79 0.70
N SER A 7 1.92 -42.51 1.58
CA SER A 7 1.87 -41.32 2.44
C SER A 7 2.52 -40.07 1.85
N LEU A 8 3.33 -40.20 0.79
CA LEU A 8 4.02 -39.05 0.18
C LEU A 8 3.14 -38.29 -0.83
N VAL A 9 2.22 -38.98 -1.52
CA VAL A 9 1.33 -38.35 -2.51
C VAL A 9 0.21 -37.56 -1.83
N ALA A 10 -0.27 -38.03 -0.67
CA ALA A 10 -1.31 -37.33 0.10
C ALA A 10 -0.81 -36.01 0.73
N ALA A 11 0.47 -35.92 1.09
CA ALA A 11 1.05 -34.70 1.64
C ALA A 11 1.26 -33.60 0.58
N LEU A 12 1.57 -33.97 -0.67
CA LEU A 12 1.72 -33.03 -1.79
C LEU A 12 0.38 -32.45 -2.28
N LEU A 13 -0.73 -33.19 -2.14
CA LEU A 13 -2.07 -32.70 -2.48
C LEU A 13 -2.62 -31.70 -1.46
N CYS A 14 -2.29 -31.85 -0.17
CA CYS A 14 -2.78 -30.92 0.86
C CYS A 14 -2.08 -29.55 0.83
N VAL A 15 -0.83 -29.46 0.36
CA VAL A 15 -0.13 -28.17 0.22
C VAL A 15 -0.64 -27.40 -1.01
N ALA A 16 -1.02 -28.10 -2.09
CA ALA A 16 -1.65 -27.47 -3.25
C ALA A 16 -3.05 -26.90 -2.94
N CYS A 17 -3.81 -27.52 -2.02
CA CYS A 17 -5.13 -27.05 -1.62
C CYS A 17 -5.13 -25.83 -0.68
N LEU A 18 -4.01 -25.51 -0.02
CA LEU A 18 -3.93 -24.35 0.89
C LEU A 18 -3.41 -23.08 0.20
N SER A 19 -2.69 -23.23 -0.92
CA SER A 19 -2.24 -22.09 -1.74
C SER A 19 -3.21 -21.71 -2.87
N GLY A 20 -4.26 -22.51 -3.10
CA GLY A 20 -5.20 -22.33 -4.21
C GLY A 20 -6.47 -21.57 -3.86
N CYS A 21 -6.76 -21.33 -2.57
CA CYS A 21 -7.98 -20.62 -2.18
C CYS A 21 -7.97 -19.15 -2.57
N SER A 22 -6.80 -18.50 -2.66
CA SER A 22 -6.68 -17.11 -3.16
C SER A 22 -6.71 -17.00 -4.69
N LEU A 23 -6.70 -18.12 -5.41
CA LEU A 23 -6.72 -18.18 -6.88
C LEU A 23 -8.09 -18.55 -7.45
N LEU A 24 -9.09 -18.81 -6.60
CA LEU A 24 -10.45 -19.01 -7.08
C LEU A 24 -10.97 -17.67 -7.61
N PRO A 25 -11.62 -17.63 -8.79
CA PRO A 25 -12.13 -16.40 -9.39
C PRO A 25 -13.06 -15.58 -8.48
N GLN A 26 -13.71 -16.24 -7.53
CA GLN A 26 -14.56 -15.59 -6.52
C GLN A 26 -13.78 -14.81 -5.45
N TYR A 27 -12.45 -14.97 -5.37
CA TYR A 27 -11.57 -14.32 -4.38
C TYR A 27 -10.49 -13.44 -5.03
N SER A 28 -10.47 -13.32 -6.35
CA SER A 28 -9.51 -12.48 -7.07
C SER A 28 -10.21 -11.51 -8.01
N ASP A 29 -9.64 -10.32 -8.13
CA ASP A 29 -10.09 -9.34 -9.11
C ASP A 29 -9.55 -9.73 -10.50
N PRO A 30 -10.40 -9.75 -11.54
CA PRO A 30 -9.95 -10.09 -12.88
C PRO A 30 -8.98 -9.01 -13.39
N ALA A 31 -7.81 -9.39 -13.91
CA ALA A 31 -6.87 -8.39 -14.44
C ALA A 31 -7.42 -7.55 -15.62
N ARG A 32 -8.45 -8.08 -16.32
CA ARG A 32 -9.10 -7.46 -17.48
C ARG A 32 -10.61 -7.71 -17.43
N MET A 33 -11.38 -6.72 -17.87
CA MET A 33 -12.84 -6.81 -17.95
C MET A 33 -13.36 -6.13 -19.23
N GLU A 34 -14.38 -6.70 -19.86
CA GLU A 34 -15.08 -6.07 -21.00
C GLU A 34 -16.30 -5.32 -20.48
N ILE A 35 -16.37 -4.01 -20.75
CA ILE A 35 -17.48 -3.13 -20.37
C ILE A 35 -17.90 -2.37 -21.62
N ASP A 36 -19.16 -2.54 -22.06
CA ASP A 36 -19.71 -1.87 -23.25
C ASP A 36 -18.86 -2.02 -24.53
N GLY A 37 -18.20 -3.18 -24.70
CA GLY A 37 -17.38 -3.50 -25.87
C GLY A 37 -15.99 -2.87 -25.85
N GLN A 38 -15.54 -2.38 -24.69
CA GLN A 38 -14.19 -1.88 -24.46
C GLN A 38 -13.50 -2.70 -23.37
N THR A 39 -12.20 -2.93 -23.54
CA THR A 39 -11.35 -3.54 -22.52
C THR A 39 -10.99 -2.54 -21.43
N PHE A 40 -11.21 -2.93 -20.19
CA PHE A 40 -10.74 -2.26 -18.98
C PHE A 40 -9.72 -3.14 -18.25
N VAL A 41 -8.68 -2.53 -17.68
CA VAL A 41 -7.58 -3.22 -17.01
C VAL A 41 -7.23 -2.52 -15.69
N THR A 42 -6.70 -3.30 -14.74
CA THR A 42 -6.28 -2.81 -13.41
C THR A 42 -4.76 -2.90 -13.23
N GLY A 43 -4.25 -2.37 -12.13
CA GLY A 43 -2.82 -2.46 -11.74
C GLY A 43 -1.96 -1.23 -12.06
N PHE A 44 -2.54 -0.14 -12.59
CA PHE A 44 -1.81 1.10 -12.93
C PHE A 44 -1.38 1.93 -11.70
N TYR A 45 -1.97 1.66 -10.53
CA TYR A 45 -1.82 2.47 -9.33
C TYR A 45 -0.80 1.89 -8.32
N ASP A 46 -0.15 0.77 -8.67
CA ASP A 46 0.96 0.14 -7.94
C ASP A 46 0.76 0.08 -6.40
N HIS A 47 1.47 0.91 -5.64
CA HIS A 47 1.46 0.95 -4.18
C HIS A 47 0.38 1.88 -3.58
N LEU A 48 -0.46 2.49 -4.40
CA LEU A 48 -1.55 3.35 -3.96
C LEU A 48 -2.76 2.52 -3.54
N TRP A 49 -3.55 3.11 -2.66
CA TRP A 49 -4.76 2.54 -2.12
C TRP A 49 -5.94 3.39 -2.57
N PRO A 50 -6.99 2.78 -3.10
CA PRO A 50 -8.22 3.49 -3.40
C PRO A 50 -8.77 4.14 -2.13
N ASP A 51 -8.96 5.44 -2.19
CA ASP A 51 -9.50 6.27 -1.10
C ASP A 51 -10.49 7.29 -1.69
N GLY A 52 -11.39 7.85 -0.88
CA GLY A 52 -12.34 8.87 -1.33
C GLY A 52 -13.36 8.43 -2.40
N ILE A 53 -13.30 7.19 -2.91
CA ILE A 53 -14.34 6.60 -3.75
C ILE A 53 -15.54 6.26 -2.87
N VAL A 54 -16.41 7.25 -2.67
CA VAL A 54 -17.64 7.09 -1.89
C VAL A 54 -18.67 6.38 -2.74
N VAL A 55 -18.77 5.07 -2.58
CA VAL A 55 -19.94 4.31 -2.99
C VAL A 55 -20.94 4.34 -1.85
N GLY A 56 -21.87 5.30 -1.88
CA GLY A 56 -22.86 5.48 -0.82
C GLY A 56 -23.78 4.27 -0.66
N GLU A 57 -24.28 4.02 0.55
CA GLU A 57 -25.43 3.14 0.76
C GLU A 57 -26.63 3.64 -0.07
N GLY A 58 -26.90 3.00 -1.21
CA GLY A 58 -27.98 3.37 -2.12
C GLY A 58 -27.54 3.95 -3.48
N GLU A 59 -26.24 4.17 -3.69
CA GLU A 59 -25.70 4.40 -5.03
C GLU A 59 -25.92 3.14 -5.88
N PRO A 60 -26.69 3.20 -6.98
CA PRO A 60 -26.93 2.04 -7.82
C PRO A 60 -25.61 1.61 -8.47
N ALA A 61 -25.32 0.30 -8.41
CA ALA A 61 -24.26 -0.27 -9.22
C ALA A 61 -24.48 0.06 -10.70
N ALA A 62 -23.39 0.39 -11.41
CA ALA A 62 -23.44 0.56 -12.85
C ALA A 62 -23.85 -0.78 -13.51
N PHE A 63 -23.28 -1.87 -13.02
CA PHE A 63 -23.67 -3.24 -13.34
C PHE A 63 -23.08 -4.22 -12.31
N GLU A 64 -23.44 -5.49 -12.42
CA GLU A 64 -22.87 -6.57 -11.62
C GLU A 64 -22.33 -7.68 -12.52
N SER A 65 -21.18 -8.24 -12.16
CA SER A 65 -20.69 -9.52 -12.69
C SER A 65 -21.03 -10.65 -11.71
N GLU A 66 -20.61 -11.89 -12.01
CA GLU A 66 -20.84 -13.04 -11.13
C GLU A 66 -20.28 -12.80 -9.72
N TYR A 67 -19.07 -12.24 -9.62
CA TYR A 67 -18.34 -12.08 -8.35
C TYR A 67 -18.18 -10.62 -7.89
N HIS A 68 -18.53 -9.64 -8.72
CA HIS A 68 -18.24 -8.23 -8.42
C HIS A 68 -19.43 -7.31 -8.63
N ILE A 69 -19.46 -6.25 -7.85
CA ILE A 69 -20.33 -5.09 -8.04
C ILE A 69 -19.45 -3.97 -8.59
N TRP A 70 -19.93 -3.30 -9.64
CA TRP A 70 -19.15 -2.31 -10.38
C TRP A 70 -19.81 -0.94 -10.29
N TRP A 71 -18.99 0.08 -10.03
CA TRP A 71 -19.39 1.48 -10.04
C TRP A 71 -18.48 2.27 -10.96
N LYS A 72 -19.08 3.24 -11.66
CA LYS A 72 -18.29 4.24 -12.38
C LYS A 72 -17.76 5.25 -11.36
N VAL A 73 -16.49 5.62 -11.46
CA VAL A 73 -15.91 6.65 -10.59
C VAL A 73 -16.17 8.01 -11.23
N ASP A 74 -17.14 8.73 -10.67
CA ASP A 74 -17.50 10.06 -11.15
C ASP A 74 -16.47 11.11 -10.68
N GLY A 75 -16.13 12.05 -11.57
CA GLY A 75 -15.21 13.15 -11.27
C GLY A 75 -13.73 12.82 -11.47
N ALA A 76 -13.38 11.57 -11.81
CA ALA A 76 -12.03 11.19 -12.19
C ALA A 76 -11.60 11.87 -13.51
N PRO A 77 -10.31 12.22 -13.66
CA PRO A 77 -9.77 12.75 -14.92
C PRO A 77 -9.79 11.72 -16.05
N PHE A 78 -9.94 10.43 -15.72
CA PHE A 78 -9.99 9.30 -16.64
C PHE A 78 -11.29 8.52 -16.48
N GLU A 79 -11.61 7.67 -17.46
CA GLU A 79 -12.73 6.76 -17.31
C GLU A 79 -12.34 5.58 -16.41
N LEU A 80 -12.72 5.69 -15.14
CA LEU A 80 -12.42 4.70 -14.11
C LEU A 80 -13.66 3.93 -13.67
N TYR A 81 -13.47 2.63 -13.40
CA TYR A 81 -14.44 1.77 -12.74
C TYR A 81 -13.85 1.21 -11.45
N CYS A 82 -14.66 1.20 -10.40
CA CYS A 82 -14.37 0.58 -9.12
C CYS A 82 -15.13 -0.75 -9.07
N ALA A 83 -14.43 -1.86 -8.82
CA ALA A 83 -15.03 -3.17 -8.64
C ALA A 83 -14.82 -3.65 -7.21
N GLN A 84 -15.91 -3.96 -6.50
CA GLN A 84 -15.83 -4.67 -5.24
C GLN A 84 -16.26 -6.13 -5.39
N ASN A 85 -15.44 -7.03 -4.90
CA ASN A 85 -15.78 -8.43 -4.77
C ASN A 85 -16.90 -8.63 -3.73
N LYS A 86 -17.98 -9.33 -4.13
CA LYS A 86 -19.18 -9.58 -3.33
C LYS A 86 -18.93 -10.39 -2.05
N GLU A 87 -17.84 -11.18 -2.03
CA GLU A 87 -17.42 -11.97 -0.87
C GLU A 87 -16.31 -11.30 -0.04
N ALA A 88 -15.87 -10.09 -0.41
CA ALA A 88 -14.83 -9.39 0.34
C ALA A 88 -15.30 -9.04 1.77
N LEU A 89 -14.48 -9.40 2.77
CA LEU A 89 -14.74 -9.12 4.17
C LEU A 89 -14.49 -7.64 4.57
N TYR A 90 -13.75 -6.92 3.73
CA TYR A 90 -13.41 -5.51 3.91
C TYR A 90 -13.43 -4.78 2.56
N TRP A 91 -13.60 -3.47 2.59
CA TRP A 91 -13.55 -2.63 1.40
C TRP A 91 -12.10 -2.55 0.89
N ASN A 92 -11.86 -3.20 -0.25
CA ASN A 92 -10.59 -3.17 -0.97
C ASN A 92 -10.89 -3.35 -2.47
N PRO A 93 -11.46 -2.32 -3.12
CA PRO A 93 -11.89 -2.45 -4.49
C PRO A 93 -10.69 -2.45 -5.44
N ALA A 94 -10.82 -3.17 -6.56
CA ALA A 94 -9.90 -2.99 -7.68
C ALA A 94 -10.38 -1.84 -8.57
N ILE A 95 -9.45 -0.97 -8.98
CA ILE A 95 -9.75 0.15 -9.88
C ILE A 95 -9.28 -0.18 -11.29
N TYR A 96 -10.13 0.09 -12.26
CA TYR A 96 -9.91 -0.21 -13.67
C TYR A 96 -9.94 1.06 -14.48
N CYS A 97 -9.05 1.17 -15.46
CA CYS A 97 -9.09 2.18 -16.51
C CYS A 97 -9.24 1.49 -17.86
N ARG A 98 -9.56 2.24 -18.92
CA ARG A 98 -9.58 1.70 -20.29
C ARG A 98 -8.17 1.25 -20.69
N GLU A 99 -8.03 0.10 -21.33
CA GLU A 99 -6.73 -0.44 -21.76
C GLU A 99 -5.95 0.55 -22.65
N SER A 100 -6.66 1.33 -23.48
CA SER A 100 -6.03 2.35 -24.33
C SER A 100 -5.53 3.59 -23.58
N GLU A 101 -5.93 3.78 -22.33
CA GLU A 101 -5.54 4.91 -21.46
C GLU A 101 -4.51 4.47 -20.40
N PHE A 102 -4.16 3.18 -20.34
CA PHE A 102 -3.35 2.61 -19.25
C PHE A 102 -2.04 3.35 -19.00
N GLU A 103 -1.24 3.56 -20.05
CA GLU A 103 0.06 4.26 -19.93
C GLU A 103 -0.09 5.71 -19.47
N GLU A 104 -1.19 6.38 -19.85
CA GLU A 104 -1.47 7.77 -19.45
C GLU A 104 -1.90 7.85 -17.99
N VAL A 105 -2.77 6.92 -17.56
CA VAL A 105 -3.26 6.83 -16.18
C VAL A 105 -2.12 6.45 -15.23
N GLU A 106 -1.29 5.47 -15.63
CA GLU A 106 -0.09 5.07 -14.90
C GLU A 106 0.88 6.25 -14.74
N ALA A 107 1.16 6.98 -15.83
CA ALA A 107 2.03 8.16 -15.77
C ALA A 107 1.47 9.27 -14.86
N TYR A 108 0.15 9.47 -14.87
CA TYR A 108 -0.51 10.46 -14.01
C TYR A 108 -0.33 10.12 -12.52
N TYR A 109 -0.60 8.88 -12.11
CA TYR A 109 -0.46 8.46 -10.71
C TYR A 109 0.99 8.16 -10.29
N ALA A 110 1.93 8.10 -11.23
CA ALA A 110 3.36 8.07 -10.93
C ALA A 110 3.97 9.46 -10.68
N ASP A 111 3.30 10.55 -11.08
CA ASP A 111 3.81 11.92 -10.97
C ASP A 111 3.53 12.53 -9.59
N PRO A 112 4.56 12.86 -8.78
CA PRO A 112 4.40 13.49 -7.46
C PRO A 112 3.63 14.82 -7.51
N GLU A 113 3.66 15.54 -8.62
CA GLU A 113 2.93 16.80 -8.80
C GLU A 113 1.40 16.60 -8.80
N ASN A 114 0.90 15.37 -8.91
CA ASN A 114 -0.53 15.06 -8.82
C ASN A 114 -0.99 14.74 -7.40
N TYR A 115 -0.17 15.03 -6.38
CA TYR A 115 -0.47 14.70 -4.99
C TYR A 115 -0.41 15.92 -4.06
N HIS A 116 -1.11 15.78 -2.93
CA HIS A 116 -0.93 16.56 -1.71
C HIS A 116 -0.25 15.69 -0.66
N PHE A 117 0.75 16.23 0.03
CA PHE A 117 1.52 15.48 1.02
C PHE A 117 1.14 15.88 2.43
N TYR A 118 1.13 14.90 3.32
CA TYR A 118 0.71 15.05 4.69
C TYR A 118 1.66 14.36 5.65
N ILE A 119 1.77 14.92 6.85
CA ILE A 119 2.35 14.28 8.02
C ILE A 119 1.35 14.27 9.17
N GLY A 120 1.49 13.35 10.11
CA GLY A 120 0.65 13.32 11.30
C GLY A 120 1.15 12.30 12.32
N ARG A 121 0.43 12.17 13.43
CA ARG A 121 0.57 11.03 14.34
C ARG A 121 -0.15 9.82 13.74
N TYR A 122 0.46 8.66 13.91
CA TYR A 122 -0.09 7.43 13.38
C TYR A 122 -1.43 7.08 14.07
N LEU A 123 -2.46 6.78 13.27
CA LEU A 123 -3.85 6.51 13.70
C LEU A 123 -4.59 7.68 14.36
N GLU A 124 -4.04 8.90 14.29
CA GLU A 124 -4.69 10.13 14.80
C GLU A 124 -4.99 11.08 13.63
N GLU A 125 -6.12 10.87 12.94
CA GLU A 125 -6.50 11.63 11.73
C GLU A 125 -6.57 13.15 11.95
N ASP A 126 -6.93 13.59 13.16
CA ASP A 126 -7.07 15.01 13.54
C ASP A 126 -5.72 15.73 13.68
N THR A 127 -4.61 15.01 13.60
CA THR A 127 -3.25 15.56 13.65
C THR A 127 -2.63 15.77 12.27
N SER A 128 -3.37 15.50 11.20
CA SER A 128 -2.88 15.58 9.83
C SER A 128 -2.55 17.02 9.43
N VAL A 129 -1.32 17.24 8.97
CA VAL A 129 -0.79 18.53 8.52
C VAL A 129 -0.46 18.45 7.03
N LEU A 130 -1.07 19.31 6.23
CA LEU A 130 -0.73 19.50 4.82
C LEU A 130 0.64 20.17 4.71
N LEU A 131 1.54 19.58 3.93
CA LEU A 131 2.87 20.11 3.66
C LEU A 131 2.87 21.20 2.58
N GLY A 132 3.87 22.08 2.63
CA GLY A 132 4.16 23.02 1.55
C GLY A 132 5.25 22.49 0.63
N ASN A 133 5.35 23.04 -0.59
CA ASN A 133 6.19 22.51 -1.68
C ASN A 133 7.64 22.16 -1.29
N ASP A 134 8.29 22.95 -0.43
CA ASP A 134 9.67 22.68 -0.02
C ASP A 134 9.80 21.38 0.83
N ASP A 135 8.74 21.04 1.58
CA ASP A 135 8.68 19.85 2.43
C ASP A 135 8.21 18.61 1.65
N GLU A 136 7.43 18.79 0.57
CA GLU A 136 6.90 17.71 -0.27
C GLU A 136 8.00 16.84 -0.88
N ALA A 137 9.12 17.44 -1.31
CA ALA A 137 10.24 16.69 -1.89
C ALA A 137 10.89 15.71 -0.90
N TYR A 138 10.92 16.06 0.39
CA TYR A 138 11.44 15.16 1.44
C TYR A 138 10.42 14.08 1.80
N ALA A 139 9.13 14.43 1.84
CA ALA A 139 8.05 13.47 2.04
C ALA A 139 7.99 12.44 0.90
N GLU A 140 8.13 12.86 -0.35
CA GLU A 140 8.18 11.97 -1.52
C GLU A 140 9.35 10.99 -1.43
N ARG A 141 10.55 11.48 -1.07
CA ARG A 141 11.72 10.60 -0.85
C ARG A 141 11.48 9.61 0.28
N ALA A 142 10.85 10.04 1.37
CA ALA A 142 10.51 9.16 2.48
C ALA A 142 9.50 8.09 2.04
N ILE A 143 8.44 8.46 1.35
CA ILE A 143 7.44 7.54 0.80
C ILE A 143 8.09 6.54 -0.17
N GLY A 144 8.93 7.01 -1.09
CA GLY A 144 9.66 6.16 -2.03
C GLY A 144 10.56 5.14 -1.33
N PHE A 145 11.27 5.54 -0.28
CA PHE A 145 12.06 4.62 0.55
C PHE A 145 11.18 3.55 1.20
N ILE A 146 10.02 3.91 1.73
CA ILE A 146 9.11 2.94 2.37
C ILE A 146 8.55 1.97 1.33
N MET A 147 8.17 2.45 0.14
CA MET A 147 7.66 1.64 -0.96
C MET A 147 8.72 0.65 -1.47
N GLU A 148 9.97 1.11 -1.68
CA GLU A 148 11.09 0.26 -2.06
C GLU A 148 11.31 -0.84 -1.01
N LEU A 149 11.33 -0.45 0.27
CA LEU A 149 11.49 -1.36 1.39
C LEU A 149 10.40 -2.44 1.46
N ASP A 150 9.13 -2.07 1.31
CA ASP A 150 8.02 -3.03 1.30
C ASP A 150 8.04 -3.94 0.07
N SER A 151 8.43 -3.40 -1.11
CA SER A 151 8.58 -4.19 -2.34
C SER A 151 9.65 -5.28 -2.21
N THR A 152 10.82 -4.94 -1.66
CA THR A 152 11.92 -5.88 -1.38
C THR A 152 11.49 -7.01 -0.45
N PHE A 153 10.56 -6.71 0.47
CA PHE A 153 10.08 -7.67 1.44
C PHE A 153 8.90 -8.53 0.99
N GLY A 154 8.06 -8.04 0.08
CA GLY A 154 6.95 -8.79 -0.52
C GLY A 154 7.39 -9.95 -1.42
N VAL A 155 8.57 -9.87 -2.03
CA VAL A 155 9.07 -10.86 -3.02
C VAL A 155 9.77 -12.07 -2.37
N GLY A 156 9.79 -12.16 -1.04
CA GLY A 156 10.42 -13.29 -0.36
C GLY A 156 11.94 -13.17 -0.30
N GLY A 157 12.45 -12.03 0.19
CA GLY A 157 13.67 -11.95 0.99
C GLY A 157 14.93 -12.60 0.43
N ILE A 158 15.17 -12.53 -0.88
CA ILE A 158 16.49 -12.81 -1.43
C ILE A 158 17.26 -11.49 -1.45
N PHE A 159 18.20 -11.34 -0.51
CA PHE A 159 19.24 -10.30 -0.41
C PHE A 159 19.25 -9.30 -1.59
N ASP A 160 18.53 -8.21 -1.38
CA ASP A 160 18.44 -7.08 -2.30
C ASP A 160 19.61 -6.11 -2.04
N PRO A 161 20.30 -5.59 -3.08
CA PRO A 161 21.29 -4.52 -2.94
C PRO A 161 20.81 -3.30 -2.15
N PHE A 162 19.50 -3.03 -2.11
CA PHE A 162 18.89 -2.02 -1.25
C PHE A 162 19.16 -2.31 0.24
N MET A 163 18.96 -3.57 0.67
CA MET A 163 19.17 -4.00 2.06
C MET A 163 20.63 -3.92 2.51
N GLU A 164 21.60 -3.96 1.59
CA GLU A 164 23.01 -3.74 1.91
C GLU A 164 23.33 -2.28 2.25
N LYS A 165 22.50 -1.34 1.77
CA LYS A 165 22.66 0.10 1.99
C LYS A 165 21.84 0.63 3.16
N THR A 166 20.75 -0.06 3.50
CA THR A 166 19.86 0.37 4.57
C THR A 166 20.45 0.03 5.94
N VAL A 167 20.62 1.05 6.79
CA VAL A 167 21.09 0.84 8.16
C VAL A 167 19.96 0.23 8.98
N ALA A 168 20.15 -1.04 9.36
CA ALA A 168 19.26 -1.77 10.25
C ALA A 168 19.91 -1.95 11.63
N PHE A 169 19.16 -1.69 12.70
CA PHE A 169 19.58 -2.02 14.07
C PHE A 169 18.48 -2.73 14.84
N SER A 170 18.88 -3.49 15.85
CA SER A 170 17.98 -4.12 16.81
C SER A 170 18.08 -3.44 18.17
N GLY A 171 16.93 -3.17 18.79
CA GLY A 171 16.84 -2.52 20.10
C GLY A 171 15.51 -2.81 20.81
N GLU A 172 15.46 -2.55 22.12
CA GLU A 172 14.22 -2.62 22.91
C GLU A 172 13.29 -1.44 22.55
N VAL A 173 12.03 -1.77 22.30
CA VAL A 173 10.98 -0.84 21.90
C VAL A 173 10.33 -0.24 23.15
N SER A 174 10.93 0.82 23.70
CA SER A 174 10.20 1.69 24.61
C SER A 174 10.59 3.15 24.36
N GLY A 175 9.59 4.04 24.25
CA GLY A 175 9.80 5.48 24.24
C GLY A 175 10.12 6.13 22.88
N TYR A 176 9.52 5.68 21.78
CA TYR A 176 9.55 6.41 20.50
C TYR A 176 8.18 7.00 20.16
N ASP A 177 8.18 8.10 19.44
CA ASP A 177 6.97 8.72 18.92
C ASP A 177 6.52 8.07 17.61
N ARG A 178 5.21 7.97 17.43
CA ARG A 178 4.57 7.26 16.32
C ARG A 178 3.98 8.25 15.33
N VAL A 179 4.63 8.36 14.19
CA VAL A 179 4.25 9.32 13.16
C VAL A 179 3.93 8.62 11.85
N THR A 180 3.35 9.35 10.91
CA THR A 180 3.06 8.87 9.56
C THR A 180 3.34 9.96 8.54
N ILE A 181 3.70 9.54 7.33
CA ILE A 181 3.89 10.37 6.15
C ILE A 181 3.08 9.71 5.05
N TYR A 182 2.22 10.45 4.37
CA TYR A 182 1.40 9.92 3.30
C TYR A 182 1.08 10.99 2.27
N ARG A 183 0.62 10.57 1.10
CA ARG A 183 0.17 11.47 0.03
C ARG A 183 -1.22 11.07 -0.45
N VAL A 184 -2.03 12.07 -0.78
CA VAL A 184 -3.38 11.90 -1.35
C VAL A 184 -3.39 12.55 -2.72
N SER A 185 -3.85 11.83 -3.72
CA SER A 185 -4.03 12.34 -5.09
C SER A 185 -4.93 13.57 -5.10
N LYS A 186 -4.63 14.54 -5.97
CA LYS A 186 -5.40 15.79 -6.10
C LYS A 186 -6.83 15.59 -6.60
N ASP A 187 -7.10 14.46 -7.27
CA ASP A 187 -8.46 14.04 -7.64
C ASP A 187 -9.20 13.34 -6.48
N GLY A 188 -8.50 12.99 -5.41
CA GLY A 188 -9.04 12.43 -4.18
C GLY A 188 -9.32 10.93 -4.23
N PHE A 189 -8.89 10.20 -5.26
CA PHE A 189 -9.26 8.79 -5.44
C PHE A 189 -8.23 7.78 -4.94
N PHE A 190 -7.03 8.25 -4.63
CA PHE A 190 -5.91 7.41 -4.21
C PHE A 190 -5.10 8.06 -3.09
N THR A 191 -4.65 7.24 -2.16
CA THR A 191 -3.70 7.59 -1.09
C THR A 191 -2.58 6.56 -1.01
N THR A 192 -1.44 6.89 -0.41
CA THR A 192 -0.50 5.85 0.07
C THR A 192 -1.00 5.27 1.39
N LEU A 193 -0.64 4.04 1.74
CA LEU A 193 -0.89 3.53 3.09
C LEU A 193 -0.27 4.47 4.14
N HIS A 194 -1.08 4.79 5.15
CA HIS A 194 -0.60 5.51 6.32
C HIS A 194 0.23 4.54 7.14
N MET A 195 1.53 4.50 6.88
CA MET A 195 2.43 3.59 7.58
C MET A 195 2.94 4.24 8.86
N GLU A 196 3.05 3.43 9.90
CA GLU A 196 3.66 3.86 11.15
C GLU A 196 5.19 3.92 10.99
N LEU A 197 5.73 5.06 11.40
CA LEU A 197 7.13 5.38 11.48
C LEU A 197 7.47 5.70 12.94
N ALA A 198 8.71 5.45 13.31
CA ALA A 198 9.23 5.73 14.63
C ALA A 198 10.19 6.91 14.59
N VAL A 199 10.05 7.83 15.52
CA VAL A 199 11.06 8.86 15.79
C VAL A 199 11.74 8.56 17.13
N CYS A 200 13.07 8.38 17.11
CA CYS A 200 13.88 8.19 18.31
C CYS A 200 15.33 8.63 18.10
N ASP A 201 15.99 9.12 19.16
CA ASP A 201 17.39 9.58 19.10
C ASP A 201 17.67 10.57 17.95
N GLY A 202 16.69 11.42 17.60
CA GLY A 202 16.77 12.39 16.50
C GLY A 202 16.71 11.78 15.09
N GLY A 203 16.41 10.48 14.98
CA GLY A 203 16.29 9.77 13.71
C GLY A 203 14.84 9.37 13.39
N LEU A 204 14.53 9.31 12.10
CA LEU A 204 13.31 8.73 11.55
C LEU A 204 13.59 7.28 11.10
N TYR A 205 12.65 6.38 11.41
CA TYR A 205 12.79 4.96 11.12
C TYR A 205 11.49 4.32 10.66
N ARG A 206 11.60 3.33 9.78
CA ARG A 206 10.53 2.38 9.48
C ARG A 206 10.74 1.13 10.33
N TYR A 207 9.75 0.75 11.15
CA TYR A 207 9.78 -0.50 11.93
C TYR A 207 9.12 -1.62 11.11
N ARG A 208 9.60 -2.87 11.22
CA ARG A 208 9.00 -3.99 10.45
C ARG A 208 8.47 -5.14 11.27
N SER A 209 9.20 -5.59 12.29
CA SER A 209 8.82 -6.86 12.94
C SER A 209 9.44 -7.03 14.30
N TYR A 210 8.62 -7.54 15.20
CA TYR A 210 9.02 -8.12 16.47
C TYR A 210 9.41 -9.59 16.25
N ASP A 211 10.68 -9.94 16.45
CA ASP A 211 11.10 -11.34 16.54
C ASP A 211 10.73 -11.86 17.94
N GLU A 212 9.62 -12.59 18.06
CA GLU A 212 9.14 -13.15 19.34
C GLU A 212 10.19 -14.04 20.04
N GLN A 213 11.12 -14.63 19.28
CA GLN A 213 12.16 -15.49 19.85
C GLN A 213 13.34 -14.69 20.39
N LYS A 214 13.58 -13.48 19.86
CA LYS A 214 14.70 -12.63 20.24
C LYS A 214 14.29 -11.36 20.98
N ASP A 215 12.99 -11.08 21.10
CA ASP A 215 12.44 -9.86 21.69
C ASP A 215 13.08 -8.60 21.06
N GLN A 216 13.19 -8.60 19.72
CA GLN A 216 13.91 -7.57 18.97
C GLN A 216 13.07 -6.99 17.84
N THR A 217 13.11 -5.67 17.72
CA THR A 217 12.53 -4.95 16.59
C THR A 217 13.63 -4.49 15.66
N ILE A 218 13.41 -4.67 14.35
CA ILE A 218 14.31 -4.16 13.31
C ILE A 218 13.80 -2.80 12.85
N PHE A 219 14.66 -1.80 12.97
CA PHE A 219 14.44 -0.44 12.50
C PHE A 219 15.31 -0.15 11.29
N TYR A 220 14.70 0.43 10.25
CA TYR A 220 15.38 0.87 9.04
C TYR A 220 15.45 2.39 9.04
N ARG A 221 16.66 2.93 9.05
CA ARG A 221 16.89 4.37 9.07
C ARG A 221 16.73 4.97 7.68
N PHE A 222 16.05 6.12 7.60
CA PHE A 222 15.99 6.96 6.41
C PHE A 222 17.35 7.66 6.17
N ASP A 223 17.59 8.17 4.96
CA ASP A 223 18.76 9.01 4.69
C ASP A 223 18.89 10.14 5.72
N ASP A 224 20.13 10.49 6.10
CA ASP A 224 20.38 11.48 7.18
C ASP A 224 19.66 12.81 6.94
N ASP A 225 19.64 13.30 5.69
CA ASP A 225 19.01 14.58 5.34
C ASP A 225 17.47 14.51 5.37
N VAL A 226 16.88 13.40 4.89
CA VAL A 226 15.44 13.14 5.01
C VAL A 226 15.04 12.99 6.46
N SER A 227 15.80 12.19 7.22
CA SER A 227 15.58 11.96 8.64
C SER A 227 15.61 13.28 9.42
N GLU A 228 16.65 14.09 9.27
CA GLU A 228 16.79 15.37 9.96
C GLU A 228 15.66 16.33 9.57
N HIS A 229 15.36 16.47 8.28
CA HIS A 229 14.31 17.38 7.81
C HIS A 229 12.94 16.97 8.34
N MET A 230 12.57 15.69 8.21
CA MET A 230 11.26 15.20 8.63
C MET A 230 11.10 15.26 10.16
N VAL A 231 12.13 14.93 10.94
CA VAL A 231 12.09 15.07 12.41
C VAL A 231 11.85 16.52 12.82
N ASN A 232 12.60 17.47 12.24
CA ASN A 232 12.39 18.90 12.49
C ASN A 232 10.97 19.38 12.13
N LEU A 233 10.38 18.79 11.08
CA LEU A 233 9.00 19.02 10.66
C LEU A 233 8.01 18.51 11.71
N PHE A 234 8.18 17.28 12.19
CA PHE A 234 7.33 16.72 13.24
C PHE A 234 7.38 17.55 14.54
N GLU A 235 8.58 17.99 14.97
CA GLU A 235 8.74 18.87 16.14
C GLU A 235 8.06 20.23 15.92
N ARG A 236 8.22 20.84 14.74
CA ARG A 236 7.61 22.13 14.40
C ARG A 236 6.10 22.12 14.53
N TYR A 237 5.47 21.01 14.18
CA TYR A 237 4.03 20.82 14.23
C TYR A 237 3.54 20.14 15.51
N GLU A 238 4.41 19.99 16.52
CA GLU A 238 4.08 19.37 17.83
C GLU A 238 3.55 17.93 17.69
N LEU A 239 3.99 17.21 16.66
CA LEU A 239 3.60 15.81 16.40
C LEU A 239 4.41 14.83 17.25
N ILE A 240 5.60 15.26 17.70
CA ILE A 240 6.53 14.59 18.62
C ILE A 240 7.04 15.59 19.66
#